data_AF-A0A2R6BEK5-F1
#
_entry.id   AF-A0A2R6BEK5-F1
#
_cell.length_a   1.000
_cell.length_b   1.000
_cell.length_c   1.000
_cell.angle_alpha   90.00
_cell.angle_beta   90.00
_cell.angle_gamma   90.00
#
_symmetry.space_group_name_H-M   'P 1'
#
loop_
_entity.id
_entity.type
_entity.pdbx_description
1 polymer ?
#
loop_
_entity_poly.entity_id
_entity_poly.type
_entity_poly.pdbx_seq_one_letter_code
_entity_poly.pdbx_strand_id
1 'polypeptide(L)' 'MNRVAPIALLIILFALQAVVLFIVSSVNPTTITGQRIAGLTLGVDMLIFAGFISLFQRNFSKPVYSKEDEEHIEE' A
#
# COMPACT_ATOMS: atom_id res chain seq x y z
N MET A 1 -14.11 16.61 4.92
CA MET A 1 -12.87 16.29 4.17
C MET A 1 -13.24 15.43 2.97
N ASN A 2 -13.01 15.88 1.74
CA ASN A 2 -13.46 15.15 0.55
C ASN A 2 -12.56 13.92 0.34
N ARG A 3 -13.04 12.72 0.73
CA ARG A 3 -12.24 11.48 0.74
C ARG A 3 -12.02 10.89 -0.66
N VAL A 4 -12.53 11.52 -1.71
CA VAL A 4 -12.44 11.05 -3.10
C VAL A 4 -11.00 10.92 -3.56
N ALA A 5 -10.15 11.91 -3.29
CA ALA A 5 -8.74 11.89 -3.71
C ALA A 5 -7.94 10.73 -3.09
N PRO A 6 -7.96 10.49 -1.76
CA PRO A 6 -7.26 9.34 -1.19
C PRO A 6 -7.86 7.99 -1.62
N ILE A 7 -9.19 7.90 -1.82
CA ILE A 7 -9.81 6.68 -2.37
C ILE A 7 -9.31 6.39 -3.80
N ALA A 8 -9.31 7.40 -4.67
CA ALA A 8 -8.81 7.26 -6.04
C ALA A 8 -7.33 6.82 -6.06
N LEU A 9 -6.51 7.37 -5.15
CA LEU A 9 -5.11 6.97 -5.05
C LEU A 9 -4.95 5.51 -4.60
N LEU A 10 -5.76 5.03 -3.65
CA LEU A 10 -5.74 3.62 -3.24
C LEU A 10 -6.12 2.68 -4.40
N ILE A 11 -7.09 3.07 -5.23
CA ILE A 11 -7.48 2.31 -6.43
C ILE A 11 -6.32 2.23 -7.43
N ILE A 12 -5.61 3.34 -7.65
CA ILE A 12 -4.43 3.37 -8.55
C ILE A 12 -3.33 2.45 -8.01
N LEU A 13 -3.03 2.51 -6.71
CA LEU A 13 -2.02 1.65 -6.08
C LEU A 13 -2.40 0.17 -6.23
N PHE A 14 -3.67 -0.17 -6.06
CA PHE A 14 -4.17 -1.54 -6.23
C PHE A 14 -4.07 -2.02 -7.69
N ALA A 15 -4.37 -1.15 -8.65
CA ALA A 15 -4.23 -1.45 -10.08
C ALA A 15 -2.75 -1.69 -10.46
N LEU A 16 -1.83 -0.88 -9.92
CA LEU A 16 -0.39 -1.10 -10.10
C LEU A 16 0.06 -2.45 -9.53
N GLN A 17 -0.45 -2.83 -8.37
CA GLN A 17 -0.21 -4.15 -7.77
C GLN A 17 -0.65 -5.32 -8.67
N ALA A 18 -1.81 -5.19 -9.31
CA ALA A 18 -2.27 -6.20 -10.27
C ALA A 18 -1.35 -6.33 -11.50
N VAL A 19 -0.80 -5.21 -11.99
CA VAL A 19 0.18 -5.20 -13.10
C VAL A 19 1.48 -5.90 -12.69
N VAL A 20 1.97 -5.60 -11.49
CA VAL A 20 3.18 -6.23 -10.91
C VAL A 20 2.98 -7.74 -10.79
N LEU A 21 1.83 -8.19 -10.27
CA LEU A 21 1.49 -9.61 -10.19
C LEU A 21 1.45 -10.29 -11.56
N PHE A 22 0.87 -9.63 -12.57
CA PHE A 22 0.86 -10.14 -13.94
C PHE A 22 2.27 -10.35 -14.50
N ILE A 23 3.17 -9.37 -14.29
CA ILE A 23 4.58 -9.48 -14.70
C ILE A 23 5.24 -10.69 -14.02
N VAL A 24 5.10 -10.84 -12.69
CA VAL A 24 5.68 -11.98 -11.96
C VAL A 24 5.14 -13.31 -12.49
N SER A 25 3.83 -13.39 -12.73
CA SER A 25 3.18 -14.61 -13.25
C SER A 25 3.65 -15.02 -14.64
N SER A 26 4.20 -14.06 -15.41
CA SER A 26 4.68 -14.27 -16.78
C SER A 26 6.17 -14.60 -16.84
N VAL A 27 6.89 -14.54 -15.72
CA VAL A 27 8.34 -14.76 -15.66
C VAL A 27 8.63 -16.20 -15.27
N ASN A 28 9.58 -16.83 -15.96
CA ASN A 28 10.07 -18.16 -15.60
C ASN A 28 11.12 -18.09 -14.47
N PRO A 29 10.79 -18.50 -13.22
CA PRO A 29 11.67 -18.35 -12.07
C PRO A 29 12.83 -19.36 -12.03
N THR A 30 12.90 -20.29 -12.98
CA THR A 30 13.98 -21.29 -13.06
C THR A 30 15.26 -20.75 -13.71
N THR A 31 15.17 -19.60 -14.36
CA THR A 31 16.33 -18.93 -14.99
C THR A 31 16.90 -17.86 -14.07
N ILE A 32 18.24 -17.66 -14.10
CA ILE A 32 18.90 -16.59 -13.33
C ILE A 32 18.29 -15.21 -13.65
N THR A 33 17.99 -14.96 -14.92
CA THR A 33 17.33 -13.73 -15.37
C THR A 33 15.93 -13.61 -14.79
N GLY A 34 15.13 -14.67 -14.81
CA GLY A 34 13.79 -14.67 -14.25
C GLY A 34 13.77 -14.46 -12.73
N GLN A 35 14.73 -15.03 -12.00
CA GLN A 35 14.88 -14.78 -10.56
C GLN A 35 15.20 -13.32 -10.25
N ARG A 36 16.06 -12.68 -11.06
CA ARG A 36 16.38 -11.25 -10.90
C ARG A 36 15.16 -10.37 -11.17
N ILE A 37 14.41 -10.68 -12.24
CA ILE A 37 13.19 -9.95 -12.56
C ILE A 37 12.17 -10.14 -11.44
N ALA A 38 11.90 -11.36 -11.01
CA ALA A 38 10.98 -11.64 -9.91
C ALA A 38 11.39 -10.92 -8.61
N GLY A 39 12.68 -10.92 -8.26
CA GLY A 39 13.18 -10.22 -7.08
C GLY A 39 13.00 -8.69 -7.17
N LEU A 40 13.30 -8.09 -8.33
CA LEU A 40 13.07 -6.66 -8.56
C LEU A 40 11.58 -6.32 -8.50
N THR A 41 10.74 -7.13 -9.13
CA THR A 41 9.29 -6.94 -9.18
C THR A 41 8.66 -7.07 -7.79
N LEU A 42 9.12 -8.01 -6.96
CA LEU A 42 8.72 -8.12 -5.55
C LEU A 42 9.17 -6.91 -4.71
N GLY A 43 10.37 -6.37 -4.95
CA GLY A 43 10.82 -5.15 -4.30
C GLY A 43 9.92 -3.96 -4.61
N VAL A 44 9.50 -3.83 -5.88
CA VAL A 44 8.53 -2.80 -6.30
C VAL A 44 7.17 -3.01 -5.64
N ASP A 45 6.69 -4.26 -5.55
CA ASP A 45 5.42 -4.59 -4.88
C ASP A 45 5.42 -4.14 -3.41
N MET A 46 6.51 -4.42 -2.69
CA MET A 46 6.65 -4.02 -1.28
C MET A 46 6.60 -2.50 -1.09
N LEU A 47 7.19 -1.74 -2.02
CA LEU A 47 7.14 -0.26 -1.98
C LEU A 47 5.72 0.27 -2.23
N ILE A 48 5.01 -0.30 -3.20
CA ILE A 48 3.61 0.04 -3.49
C ILE A 48 2.73 -0.27 -2.28
N PHE A 49 2.92 -1.43 -1.66
CA PHE A 49 2.19 -1.85 -0.46
C PHE A 49 2.45 -0.92 0.74
N ALA A 50 3.70 -0.53 0.99
CA ALA A 50 4.04 0.41 2.05
C ALA A 50 3.36 1.79 1.83
N GLY A 51 3.30 2.24 0.56
CA GLY A 51 2.57 3.45 0.17
C GLY A 51 1.06 3.34 0.44
N PHE A 52 0.46 2.19 0.11
CA PHE A 52 -0.95 1.91 0.39
C PHE A 52 -1.26 1.99 1.89
N ILE A 53 -0.48 1.31 2.73
CA ILE A 53 -0.66 1.32 4.19
C ILE A 53 -0.49 2.73 4.76
N SER A 54 0.55 3.47 4.33
CA SER A 54 0.80 4.84 4.79
C SER A 54 -0.37 5.77 4.45
N LEU A 55 -0.93 5.65 3.24
CA LEU A 55 -2.07 6.44 2.82
C LEU A 55 -3.35 6.07 3.59
N PHE A 56 -3.53 4.77 3.81
CA PHE A 56 -4.65 4.23 4.57
C PHE A 56 -4.63 4.73 6.01
N GLN A 57 -3.49 4.59 6.70
CA GLN A 57 -3.32 5.06 8.08
C GLN A 57 -3.59 6.56 8.18
N ARG A 58 -2.99 7.37 7.31
CA ARG A 58 -3.13 8.84 7.36
C ARG A 58 -4.55 9.34 7.11
N ASN A 59 -5.32 8.69 6.23
CA ASN A 59 -6.61 9.22 5.77
C ASN A 59 -7.83 8.50 6.36
N PHE A 60 -7.65 7.27 6.86
CA PHE A 60 -8.77 6.42 7.29
C PHE A 60 -8.58 5.79 8.66
N SER A 61 -7.35 5.62 9.16
CA SER A 61 -7.18 5.17 10.55
C SER A 61 -7.44 6.35 11.49
N LYS A 62 -8.35 6.17 12.45
CA LYS A 62 -8.42 7.07 13.60
C LYS A 62 -7.17 6.81 14.44
N PRO A 63 -6.43 7.84 14.89
CA PRO A 63 -5.37 7.64 15.85
C PRO A 63 -5.97 7.02 17.12
N VAL A 64 -5.35 5.93 17.61
CA VAL A 64 -5.76 5.21 18.82
C VAL A 64 -5.66 6.11 20.07
N TYR A 65 -4.82 7.14 20.01
CA TYR A 65 -4.78 8.24 20.96
C TYR A 65 -5.38 9.47 20.28
N SER A 66 -6.70 9.58 20.33
CA SER A 66 -7.35 10.84 20.00
C SER A 66 -7.22 11.73 21.24
N LYS A 67 -6.73 12.95 21.07
CA LYS A 67 -6.66 13.94 22.16
C LYS A 67 -8.05 14.30 22.71
N GLU A 68 -9.12 13.90 22.01
CA GLU A 68 -10.51 14.05 22.47
C GLU A 68 -10.83 13.11 23.64
N ASP A 69 -10.08 12.02 23.82
CA ASP A 69 -10.25 11.09 24.96
C ASP A 69 -9.44 11.50 26.21
N GLU A 70 -8.52 12.46 26.09
CA GLU A 70 -7.78 13.03 27.24
C GLU A 70 -8.56 14.16 27.94
N GLU A 71 -9.33 14.97 27.21
CA GLU A 71 -10.10 16.09 27.79
C GLU A 71 -11.36 15.64 28.56
N HIS A 72 -11.91 14.46 28.28
CA HIS A 72 -13.13 13.96 28.94
C HIS A 72 -12.91 13.23 30.28
N ILE A 73 -11.66 13.04 30.71
CA ILE A 73 -11.33 12.38 31.98
C ILE A 73 -11.10 13.40 33.10
N GLU A 74 -11.03 14.71 32.79
CA GLU A 74 -10.75 15.78 33.75
C GLU A 74 -11.97 16.64 34.17
N GLU A 75 -13.21 16.30 33.78
CA GLU A 75 -14.44 16.95 34.31
C GLU A 75 -15.17 16.14 35.40
#